data_AF-A0A848ZEM7-F1
#
_entry.id   AF-A0A848ZEM7-F1
#
_cell.length_a   1.000
_cell.length_b   1.000
_cell.length_c   1.000
_cell.angle_alpha   90.00
_cell.angle_beta   90.00
_cell.angle_gamma   90.00
#
_symmetry.space_group_name_H-M   'P 1'
#
loop_
_entity.id
_entity.type
_entity.pdbx_description
1 polymer ?
#
loop_
_entity_poly.entity_id
_entity_poly.type
_entity_poly.pdbx_seq_one_letter_code
_entity_poly.pdbx_strand_id
1 'polypeptide(L)'
;MALNKLENVFSKGIRPFDSISKDELQFRPWVFRRQDLTRALESAQTINQEGLSNMLNYAHFSGKHVLVHLRHSKFKENILLRAHPDPFIGRELICRWADDQPQGLNLRNYEVFHIIIDDGRSMILAPIQLNEINGNCLKVRLPETSFAVGLRQTRRYSCRDVKAELFQSGFFAKGELLDFSPVGFRIRVSSKPSHSFHWFNSDELVNIHLRQGEQIFFSGTCRCVRQRGDFLNREMVLAPIVEKINRFKRGRIRNLRQQLTPQPTITFVHPFLKKKIHMEVYNISTSGFSVCERADEGVLMQGMIIPELTIEFAGVNEIKCMGQVIHRSEEDKKSIRCGFVILDMDISSYSRLTHILSKALDGYAYISEEVDMDALWEFFFDSSFIYPTKYRLIQPHKESLKETYRRVYQERPEIARHLTYQRNGRIYGHISMVRAYQRTWMIHHYAAKAIDNKRAGLILLKRLIHYLNEMGCLPSAKMDYVMCYFRPQNKFPDRIFGSFARALNNPQGCSMDLFKYVPYSSLSLSTELPKGWLLKQSSAQDLWEMNRFYSHYSNGLFLDALGLGPEDSRDESLEEVYSRLGFLRRLK
;
A
#
# COMPACT_ATOMS: atom_id res chain seq x y z
N MET A 1 -26.81 -67.24 -12.79
CA MET A 1 -27.98 -67.71 -12.03
C MET A 1 -28.83 -66.50 -11.71
N ALA A 2 -30.05 -66.48 -12.29
CA ALA A 2 -31.28 -65.71 -11.95
C ALA A 2 -31.14 -64.38 -11.18
N LEU A 3 -31.71 -63.25 -11.58
CA LEU A 3 -33.08 -63.04 -12.04
C LEU A 3 -33.18 -61.80 -12.95
N ASN A 4 -33.74 -62.00 -14.14
CA ASN A 4 -34.61 -61.03 -14.81
C ASN A 4 -36.05 -61.32 -14.36
N LYS A 5 -36.82 -60.31 -13.97
CA LYS A 5 -38.29 -60.29 -14.09
C LYS A 5 -38.84 -58.86 -13.91
N LEU A 6 -39.49 -58.38 -14.98
CA LEU A 6 -40.69 -57.52 -15.02
C LEU A 6 -40.49 -56.07 -14.51
N GLU A 7 -40.27 -55.07 -15.36
CA GLU A 7 -41.18 -54.46 -16.35
C GLU A 7 -42.60 -54.11 -15.84
N ASN A 8 -42.89 -52.81 -15.95
CA ASN A 8 -44.18 -52.17 -16.25
C ASN A 8 -45.26 -52.10 -15.16
N VAL A 9 -45.32 -50.96 -14.45
CA VAL A 9 -46.49 -50.05 -14.45
C VAL A 9 -46.00 -48.61 -14.25
N PHE A 10 -46.58 -47.66 -14.99
CA PHE A 10 -46.36 -46.19 -15.01
C PHE A 10 -45.44 -45.63 -16.11
N SER A 11 -45.80 -45.94 -17.36
CA SER A 11 -45.69 -44.98 -18.46
C SER A 11 -46.89 -44.01 -18.42
N LYS A 12 -46.67 -42.73 -18.10
CA LYS A 12 -47.40 -41.60 -18.70
C LYS A 12 -46.60 -40.31 -18.46
N GLY A 13 -46.26 -39.66 -19.57
CA GLY A 13 -45.18 -38.69 -19.66
C GLY A 13 -45.30 -37.46 -18.78
N ILE A 14 -44.15 -37.03 -18.26
CA ILE A 14 -43.86 -35.65 -17.93
C ILE A 14 -42.64 -35.32 -18.80
N ARG A 15 -42.84 -34.37 -19.73
CA ARG A 15 -41.76 -33.82 -20.57
C ARG A 15 -40.64 -33.32 -19.65
N PRO A 16 -39.35 -33.45 -20.03
CA PRO A 16 -38.28 -32.78 -19.30
C PRO A 16 -38.65 -31.30 -19.25
N PHE A 17 -38.60 -30.69 -18.06
CA PHE A 17 -38.66 -29.23 -17.96
C PHE A 17 -37.53 -28.70 -18.85
N ASP A 18 -37.92 -28.06 -19.95
CA ASP A 18 -37.03 -27.37 -20.85
C ASP A 18 -36.10 -26.49 -20.03
N SER A 19 -34.82 -26.57 -20.37
CA SER A 19 -33.77 -25.72 -19.86
C SER A 19 -34.23 -24.27 -19.88
N ILE A 20 -34.49 -23.71 -18.69
CA ILE A 20 -34.61 -22.27 -18.52
C ILE A 20 -33.30 -21.69 -19.07
N SER A 21 -33.41 -20.97 -20.17
CA SER A 21 -32.26 -20.34 -20.82
C SER A 21 -31.58 -19.41 -19.82
N LYS A 22 -30.25 -19.29 -19.92
CA LYS A 22 -29.44 -18.38 -19.09
C LYS A 22 -29.89 -16.90 -19.18
N ASP A 23 -30.78 -16.56 -20.10
CA ASP A 23 -31.32 -15.22 -20.31
C ASP A 23 -32.51 -14.88 -19.38
N GLU A 24 -33.25 -15.85 -18.82
CA GLU A 24 -34.42 -15.55 -17.98
C GLU A 24 -34.08 -15.10 -16.54
N LEU A 25 -32.83 -15.29 -16.09
CA LEU A 25 -32.41 -14.94 -14.73
C LEU A 25 -31.98 -13.47 -14.55
N GLN A 26 -31.90 -12.69 -15.63
CA GLN A 26 -31.46 -11.28 -15.58
C GLN A 26 -32.57 -10.25 -15.31
N PHE A 27 -33.84 -10.63 -15.32
CA PHE A 27 -34.95 -9.66 -15.47
C PHE A 27 -36.01 -9.73 -14.35
N ARG A 28 -35.61 -9.73 -13.08
CA ARG A 28 -36.57 -9.53 -11.97
C ARG A 28 -36.42 -8.15 -11.31
N PRO A 29 -37.52 -7.36 -11.20
CA PRO A 29 -37.47 -6.07 -10.54
C PRO A 29 -37.12 -6.21 -9.05
N TRP A 30 -36.49 -5.19 -8.48
CA TRP A 30 -35.99 -5.25 -7.10
C TRP A 30 -37.17 -5.18 -6.12
N VAL A 31 -37.52 -6.32 -5.51
CA VAL A 31 -38.57 -6.36 -4.47
C VAL A 31 -38.15 -5.51 -3.28
N PHE A 32 -39.00 -4.54 -2.93
CA PHE A 32 -38.78 -3.58 -1.87
C PHE A 32 -39.49 -4.00 -0.58
N ARG A 33 -38.71 -4.57 0.36
CA ARG A 33 -39.23 -5.08 1.65
C ARG A 33 -38.86 -4.18 2.83
N ARG A 34 -39.26 -2.91 2.78
CA ARG A 34 -39.09 -1.94 3.87
C ARG A 34 -40.46 -1.46 4.36
N GLN A 35 -41.14 -2.27 5.17
CA GLN A 35 -42.41 -1.90 5.81
C GLN A 35 -42.21 -0.90 6.96
N ASP A 36 -40.96 -0.70 7.39
CA ASP A 36 -40.46 0.16 8.47
C ASP A 36 -40.26 1.63 8.08
N LEU A 37 -40.40 1.97 6.79
CA LEU A 37 -40.17 3.33 6.28
C LEU A 37 -41.13 4.37 6.84
N THR A 38 -42.36 3.99 7.15
CA THR A 38 -43.39 4.89 7.69
C THR A 38 -42.97 5.46 9.05
N ARG A 39 -42.32 4.66 9.91
CA ARG A 39 -41.76 5.13 11.18
C ARG A 39 -40.48 5.97 11.00
N ALA A 40 -39.71 5.70 9.94
CA ALA A 40 -38.48 6.43 9.66
C ALA A 40 -38.71 7.85 9.10
N LEU A 41 -39.89 8.12 8.54
CA LEU A 41 -40.28 9.44 8.02
C LEU A 41 -40.59 10.45 9.14
N GLU A 42 -41.07 10.00 10.30
CA GLU A 42 -41.45 10.87 11.43
C GLU A 42 -40.24 11.57 12.07
N SER A 43 -39.04 10.99 11.97
CA SER A 43 -37.78 11.55 12.49
C SER A 43 -36.80 12.00 11.39
N ALA A 44 -37.25 12.07 10.13
CA ALA A 44 -36.39 12.34 8.98
C ALA A 44 -36.08 13.84 8.82
N GLN A 45 -34.87 14.14 8.38
CA GLN A 45 -34.52 15.52 8.01
C GLN A 45 -35.25 15.89 6.72
N THR A 46 -35.90 17.06 6.71
CA THR A 46 -36.62 17.56 5.54
C THR A 46 -35.67 18.25 4.57
N ILE A 47 -35.89 18.01 3.28
CA ILE A 47 -35.22 18.66 2.16
C ILE A 47 -36.26 19.49 1.42
N ASN A 48 -35.94 20.76 1.21
CA ASN A 48 -36.78 21.68 0.47
C ASN A 48 -36.78 21.38 -1.03
N GLN A 49 -37.75 21.96 -1.74
CA GLN A 49 -37.91 21.77 -3.18
C GLN A 49 -36.64 22.13 -3.98
N GLU A 50 -35.99 23.24 -3.65
CA GLU A 50 -34.76 23.68 -4.35
C GLU A 50 -33.61 22.68 -4.18
N GLY A 51 -33.41 22.15 -2.97
CA GLY A 51 -32.41 21.12 -2.69
C GLY A 51 -32.69 19.83 -3.45
N LEU A 52 -33.93 19.37 -3.49
CA LEU A 52 -34.33 18.21 -4.28
C LEU A 52 -34.07 18.43 -5.78
N SER A 53 -34.36 19.63 -6.29
CA SER A 53 -34.10 19.98 -7.68
C SER A 53 -32.64 19.98 -8.05
N ASN A 54 -31.79 20.53 -7.19
CA ASN A 54 -30.36 20.51 -7.39
C ASN A 54 -29.81 19.07 -7.34
N MET A 55 -30.34 18.19 -6.47
CA MET A 55 -29.93 16.78 -6.41
C MET A 55 -30.29 16.01 -7.68
N LEU A 56 -31.50 16.20 -8.19
CA LEU A 56 -31.99 15.56 -9.41
C LEU A 56 -31.26 16.09 -10.67
N ASN A 57 -31.05 17.41 -10.77
CA ASN A 57 -30.24 17.99 -11.85
C ASN A 57 -28.78 17.54 -11.78
N TYR A 58 -28.22 17.40 -10.58
CA TYR A 58 -26.89 16.81 -10.41
C TYR A 58 -26.86 15.33 -10.81
N ALA A 59 -27.93 14.57 -10.53
CA ALA A 59 -28.05 13.18 -10.98
C ALA A 59 -28.07 13.09 -12.52
N HIS A 60 -28.84 13.95 -13.19
CA HIS A 60 -28.82 14.08 -14.65
C HIS A 60 -27.42 14.45 -15.16
N PHE A 61 -26.83 15.53 -14.64
CA PHE A 61 -25.51 16.01 -15.05
C PHE A 61 -24.40 14.97 -14.86
N SER A 62 -24.50 14.15 -13.81
CA SER A 62 -23.54 13.08 -13.51
C SER A 62 -23.84 11.75 -14.21
N GLY A 63 -24.88 11.68 -15.06
CA GLY A 63 -25.33 10.44 -15.71
C GLY A 63 -25.79 9.35 -14.74
N LYS A 64 -26.26 9.73 -13.53
CA LYS A 64 -26.75 8.81 -12.51
C LYS A 64 -28.22 8.47 -12.75
N HIS A 65 -28.66 7.34 -12.19
CA HIS A 65 -30.07 6.97 -12.15
C HIS A 65 -30.69 7.29 -10.79
N VAL A 66 -32.00 7.45 -10.79
CA VAL A 66 -32.86 7.45 -9.60
C VAL A 66 -33.64 6.13 -9.56
N LEU A 67 -34.16 5.79 -8.38
CA LEU A 67 -35.01 4.61 -8.20
C LEU A 67 -36.46 5.06 -8.03
N VAL A 68 -37.37 4.44 -8.77
CA VAL A 68 -38.80 4.70 -8.70
C VAL A 68 -39.46 3.55 -7.93
N HIS A 69 -40.13 3.89 -6.83
CA HIS A 69 -40.87 2.96 -6.00
C HIS A 69 -42.30 2.79 -6.51
N LEU A 70 -42.61 1.56 -6.90
CA LEU A 70 -43.88 1.14 -7.48
C LEU A 70 -44.49 0.03 -6.63
N ARG A 71 -45.82 -0.02 -6.53
CA ARG A 71 -46.55 -1.10 -5.85
C ARG A 71 -47.59 -1.70 -6.77
N HIS A 72 -47.58 -3.02 -6.91
CA HIS A 72 -48.56 -3.70 -7.75
C HIS A 72 -49.98 -3.56 -7.13
N SER A 73 -50.95 -3.06 -7.89
CA SER A 73 -52.29 -2.74 -7.36
C SER A 73 -53.02 -3.95 -6.78
N LYS A 74 -52.93 -5.11 -7.47
CA LYS A 74 -53.53 -6.40 -7.06
C LYS A 74 -52.75 -7.17 -5.98
N PHE A 75 -51.45 -7.40 -6.17
CA PHE A 75 -50.65 -8.25 -5.28
C PHE A 75 -50.00 -7.50 -4.11
N LYS A 76 -50.09 -6.16 -4.09
CA LYS A 76 -49.50 -5.26 -3.08
C LYS A 76 -47.98 -5.46 -2.89
N GLU A 77 -47.30 -6.09 -3.84
CA GLU A 77 -45.85 -6.20 -3.88
C GLU A 77 -45.22 -4.87 -4.29
N ASN A 78 -44.19 -4.44 -3.56
CA ASN A 78 -43.42 -3.25 -3.87
C ASN A 78 -42.18 -3.61 -4.71
N ILE A 79 -41.92 -2.84 -5.76
CA ILE A 79 -40.75 -2.97 -6.63
C ILE A 79 -40.03 -1.62 -6.79
N LEU A 80 -38.74 -1.69 -7.11
CA LEU A 80 -37.92 -0.53 -7.50
C LEU A 80 -37.45 -0.68 -8.94
N LEU A 81 -37.64 0.37 -9.74
CA LEU A 81 -37.18 0.46 -11.12
C LEU A 81 -36.20 1.63 -11.29
N ARG A 82 -35.22 1.49 -12.19
CA ARG A 82 -34.24 2.54 -12.47
C ARG A 82 -34.74 3.50 -13.55
N ALA A 83 -34.57 4.79 -13.32
CA ALA A 83 -34.88 5.83 -14.30
C ALA A 83 -33.80 6.91 -14.31
N HIS A 84 -33.59 7.54 -15.46
CA HIS A 84 -32.70 8.68 -15.65
C HIS A 84 -33.54 9.97 -15.70
N PRO A 85 -33.32 10.92 -14.77
CA PRO A 85 -34.02 12.20 -14.81
C PRO A 85 -33.51 13.04 -15.99
N ASP A 86 -34.40 13.70 -16.72
CA ASP A 86 -34.06 14.75 -17.69
C ASP A 86 -33.78 16.08 -16.93
N PRO A 87 -33.09 17.07 -17.55
CA PRO A 87 -32.93 18.39 -16.95
C PRO A 87 -34.29 18.98 -16.64
N PHE A 88 -34.45 19.53 -15.43
CA PHE A 88 -35.75 20.08 -15.04
C PHE A 88 -35.64 21.38 -14.26
N ILE A 89 -36.64 22.23 -14.49
CA ILE A 89 -36.84 23.52 -13.83
C ILE A 89 -38.32 23.59 -13.45
N GLY A 90 -38.62 23.88 -12.18
CA GLY A 90 -39.99 23.96 -11.68
C GLY A 90 -40.45 22.69 -10.97
N ARG A 91 -41.70 22.24 -11.23
CA ARG A 91 -42.36 21.18 -10.44
C ARG A 91 -42.56 19.86 -11.19
N GLU A 92 -42.39 19.84 -12.51
CA GLU A 92 -42.57 18.64 -13.33
C GLU A 92 -41.22 18.04 -13.70
N LEU A 93 -41.03 16.79 -13.32
CA LEU A 93 -39.85 16.00 -13.64
C LEU A 93 -40.23 14.93 -14.66
N ILE A 94 -39.44 14.85 -15.72
CA ILE A 94 -39.50 13.77 -16.69
C ILE A 94 -38.33 12.83 -16.39
N CYS A 95 -38.59 11.53 -16.26
CA CYS A 95 -37.57 10.51 -16.19
C CYS A 95 -37.76 9.51 -17.32
N ARG A 96 -36.65 9.06 -17.92
CA ARG A 96 -36.63 7.97 -18.90
C ARG A 96 -36.28 6.68 -18.20
N TRP A 97 -36.94 5.58 -18.52
CA TRP A 97 -36.57 4.30 -17.94
C TRP A 97 -35.18 3.87 -18.43
N ALA A 98 -34.39 3.23 -17.55
CA ALA A 98 -33.10 2.66 -17.96
C ALA A 98 -33.30 1.49 -18.95
N ASP A 99 -32.31 1.18 -19.77
CA ASP A 99 -32.42 0.13 -20.79
C ASP A 99 -32.46 -1.31 -20.20
N ASP A 100 -32.16 -1.46 -18.90
CA ASP A 100 -32.12 -2.73 -18.16
C ASP A 100 -33.49 -3.14 -17.56
N GLN A 101 -34.59 -2.57 -18.04
CA GLN A 101 -35.93 -2.88 -17.51
C GLN A 101 -36.37 -4.31 -17.83
N PRO A 102 -37.08 -4.98 -16.90
CA PRO A 102 -37.66 -6.28 -17.18
C PRO A 102 -38.67 -6.20 -18.33
N GLN A 103 -38.40 -6.93 -19.42
CA GLN A 103 -39.30 -7.01 -20.57
C GLN A 103 -40.64 -7.63 -20.14
N GLY A 104 -41.76 -7.02 -20.54
CA GLY A 104 -43.12 -7.53 -20.26
C GLY A 104 -43.80 -6.98 -19.00
N LEU A 105 -43.18 -6.07 -18.24
CA LEU A 105 -43.86 -5.38 -17.13
C LEU A 105 -44.94 -4.41 -17.66
N ASN A 106 -46.21 -4.71 -17.38
CA ASN A 106 -47.29 -3.76 -17.62
C ASN A 106 -47.35 -2.73 -16.49
N LEU A 107 -46.68 -1.59 -16.68
CA LEU A 107 -46.58 -0.50 -15.71
C LEU A 107 -47.95 0.09 -15.31
N ARG A 108 -49.02 -0.13 -16.09
CA ARG A 108 -50.38 0.32 -15.73
C ARG A 108 -50.95 -0.39 -14.51
N ASN A 109 -50.41 -1.55 -14.14
CA ASN A 109 -50.84 -2.31 -12.97
C ASN A 109 -50.15 -1.88 -11.67
N TYR A 110 -49.38 -0.78 -11.71
CA TYR A 110 -48.58 -0.31 -10.59
C TYR A 110 -48.96 1.11 -10.19
N GLU A 111 -49.08 1.31 -8.88
CA GLU A 111 -49.16 2.63 -8.26
C GLU A 111 -47.75 3.14 -7.98
N VAL A 112 -47.45 4.38 -8.37
CA VAL A 112 -46.16 5.02 -8.12
C VAL A 112 -46.23 5.80 -6.81
N PHE A 113 -45.25 5.63 -5.94
CA PHE A 113 -45.25 6.27 -4.62
C PHE A 113 -44.13 7.30 -4.44
N HIS A 114 -42.89 6.90 -4.72
CA HIS A 114 -41.72 7.72 -4.39
C HIS A 114 -40.67 7.68 -5.49
N ILE A 115 -39.97 8.80 -5.66
CA ILE A 115 -38.62 8.80 -6.23
C ILE A 115 -37.63 8.70 -5.07
N ILE A 116 -36.67 7.80 -5.22
CA ILE A 116 -35.61 7.53 -4.25
C ILE A 116 -34.27 7.91 -4.87
N ILE A 117 -33.54 8.79 -4.20
CA ILE A 117 -32.17 9.18 -4.56
C ILE A 117 -31.25 8.66 -3.47
N ASP A 118 -30.26 7.83 -3.83
CA ASP A 118 -29.19 7.43 -2.91
C ASP A 118 -27.97 8.34 -3.12
N ASP A 119 -27.68 9.22 -2.16
CA ASP A 119 -26.53 10.12 -2.19
C ASP A 119 -25.25 9.47 -1.62
N GLY A 120 -25.36 8.22 -1.14
CA GLY A 120 -24.34 7.45 -0.45
C GLY A 120 -24.39 7.56 1.07
N ARG A 121 -24.98 8.62 1.64
CA ARG A 121 -25.12 8.87 3.09
C ARG A 121 -26.54 8.61 3.59
N SER A 122 -27.54 8.93 2.80
CA SER A 122 -28.96 8.78 3.11
C SER A 122 -29.73 8.40 1.84
N MET A 123 -30.95 7.92 2.03
CA MET A 123 -31.89 7.75 0.92
C MET A 123 -32.87 8.90 0.99
N ILE A 124 -32.90 9.72 -0.05
CA ILE A 124 -33.86 10.80 -0.17
C ILE A 124 -35.14 10.22 -0.75
N LEU A 125 -36.22 10.27 0.01
CA LEU A 125 -37.55 9.87 -0.41
C LEU A 125 -38.35 11.12 -0.78
N ALA A 126 -38.65 11.26 -2.07
CA ALA A 126 -39.56 12.26 -2.58
C ALA A 126 -40.90 11.60 -2.90
N PRO A 127 -41.97 11.85 -2.12
CA PRO A 127 -43.32 11.40 -2.48
C PRO A 127 -43.76 12.14 -3.75
N ILE A 128 -44.18 11.39 -4.76
CA ILE A 128 -44.49 11.96 -6.08
C ILE A 128 -45.95 11.79 -6.46
N GLN A 129 -46.50 12.78 -7.15
CA GLN A 129 -47.78 12.66 -7.82
C GLN A 129 -47.55 12.28 -9.27
N LEU A 130 -48.16 11.18 -9.70
CA LEU A 130 -48.03 10.70 -11.07
C LEU A 130 -48.85 11.55 -12.03
N ASN A 131 -48.22 12.08 -13.08
CA ASN A 131 -48.91 12.72 -14.20
C ASN A 131 -49.06 11.74 -15.37
N GLU A 132 -47.99 11.04 -15.75
CA GLU A 132 -47.97 10.15 -16.91
C GLU A 132 -46.99 8.97 -16.68
N ILE A 133 -47.39 7.73 -17.03
CA ILE A 133 -46.50 6.56 -17.02
C ILE A 133 -46.64 5.75 -18.31
N ASN A 134 -45.57 5.69 -19.07
CA ASN A 134 -45.51 5.04 -20.38
C ASN A 134 -44.33 4.06 -20.39
N GLY A 135 -44.24 3.22 -21.43
CA GLY A 135 -43.14 2.26 -21.58
C GLY A 135 -41.75 2.90 -21.66
N ASN A 136 -41.66 4.18 -22.06
CA ASN A 136 -40.38 4.87 -22.27
C ASN A 136 -40.09 5.95 -21.22
N CYS A 137 -41.12 6.53 -20.59
CA CYS A 137 -40.94 7.66 -19.69
C CYS A 137 -41.96 7.69 -18.54
N LEU A 138 -41.57 8.42 -17.50
CA LEU A 138 -42.34 8.72 -16.30
C LEU A 138 -42.37 10.24 -16.14
N LYS A 139 -43.57 10.83 -16.12
CA LYS A 139 -43.76 12.26 -15.78
C LYS A 139 -44.42 12.37 -14.43
N VAL A 140 -43.77 13.09 -13.53
CA VAL A 140 -44.22 13.23 -12.15
C VAL A 140 -44.12 14.67 -11.67
N ARG A 141 -45.05 15.04 -10.78
CA ARG A 141 -44.97 16.29 -10.04
C ARG A 141 -44.24 16.06 -8.73
N LEU A 142 -43.19 16.84 -8.52
CA LEU A 142 -42.39 16.79 -7.29
C LEU A 142 -43.10 17.51 -6.13
N PRO A 143 -42.88 17.05 -4.89
CA PRO A 143 -43.46 17.66 -3.70
C PRO A 143 -42.69 18.92 -3.29
N GLU A 144 -43.25 19.70 -2.37
CA GLU A 144 -42.55 20.85 -1.76
C GLU A 144 -41.51 20.41 -0.72
N THR A 145 -41.73 19.25 -0.09
CA THR A 145 -40.85 18.65 0.91
C THR A 145 -40.54 17.19 0.57
N SER A 146 -39.29 16.81 0.78
CA SER A 146 -38.81 15.42 0.70
C SER A 146 -38.03 15.06 1.96
N PHE A 147 -37.77 13.77 2.17
CA PHE A 147 -37.27 13.27 3.45
C PHE A 147 -35.98 12.49 3.27
N ALA A 148 -34.92 12.89 3.98
CA ALA A 148 -33.70 12.12 4.09
C ALA A 148 -33.87 11.04 5.17
N VAL A 149 -34.02 9.79 4.73
CA VAL A 149 -34.19 8.63 5.63
C VAL A 149 -32.97 7.72 5.61
N GLY A 150 -32.80 6.95 6.69
CA GLY A 150 -31.75 5.93 6.76
C GLY A 150 -30.35 6.52 6.72
N LEU A 151 -30.11 7.57 7.52
CA LEU A 151 -28.80 8.17 7.74
C LEU A 151 -27.78 7.09 8.11
N ARG A 152 -26.83 6.88 7.20
CA ARG A 152 -25.69 5.98 7.42
C ARG A 152 -24.66 6.70 8.28
N GLN A 153 -23.97 5.93 9.12
CA GLN A 153 -22.85 6.44 9.93
C GLN A 153 -21.71 6.98 9.05
N THR A 154 -21.46 6.33 7.91
CA THR A 154 -20.47 6.75 6.93
C THR A 154 -21.01 6.55 5.51
N ARG A 155 -20.65 7.46 4.62
CA ARG A 155 -20.99 7.40 3.20
C ARG A 155 -20.48 6.12 2.55
N ARG A 156 -21.30 5.53 1.68
CA ARG A 156 -20.89 4.46 0.75
C ARG A 156 -20.60 5.04 -0.63
N TYR A 157 -19.59 4.51 -1.28
CA TYR A 157 -19.10 4.93 -2.58
C TYR A 157 -19.16 3.76 -3.55
N SER A 158 -19.67 3.98 -4.75
CA SER A 158 -19.65 2.96 -5.81
C SER A 158 -18.22 2.71 -6.28
N CYS A 159 -17.92 1.44 -6.57
CA CYS A 159 -16.63 0.98 -7.05
C CYS A 159 -16.78 0.32 -8.42
N ARG A 160 -15.71 0.35 -9.21
CA ARG A 160 -15.60 -0.34 -10.51
C ARG A 160 -14.19 -0.88 -10.66
N ASP A 161 -14.03 -1.92 -11.47
CA ASP A 161 -12.74 -2.48 -11.88
C ASP A 161 -11.86 -3.03 -10.74
N VAL A 162 -12.49 -3.48 -9.65
CA VAL A 162 -11.81 -4.15 -8.52
C VAL A 162 -12.38 -5.55 -8.38
N LYS A 163 -11.51 -6.55 -8.55
CA LYS A 163 -11.87 -7.95 -8.38
C LYS A 163 -11.89 -8.31 -6.89
N ALA A 164 -12.88 -9.09 -6.51
CA ALA A 164 -13.01 -9.65 -5.17
C ALA A 164 -12.79 -11.16 -5.22
N GLU A 165 -11.93 -11.66 -4.33
CA GLU A 165 -11.70 -13.08 -4.11
C GLU A 165 -12.03 -13.42 -2.66
N LEU A 166 -12.84 -14.46 -2.48
CA LEU A 166 -13.39 -14.86 -1.21
C LEU A 166 -12.93 -16.28 -0.87
N PHE A 167 -12.37 -16.46 0.33
CA PHE A 167 -11.86 -17.74 0.83
C PHE A 167 -12.40 -18.05 2.23
N GLN A 168 -12.92 -19.26 2.44
CA GLN A 168 -13.32 -19.76 3.75
C GLN A 168 -13.18 -21.29 3.79
N SER A 169 -12.29 -21.82 4.64
CA SER A 169 -12.18 -23.27 4.88
C SER A 169 -12.18 -24.16 3.62
N GLY A 170 -11.47 -23.73 2.55
CA GLY A 170 -11.42 -24.43 1.26
C GLY A 170 -12.53 -24.06 0.25
N PHE A 171 -13.56 -23.33 0.67
CA PHE A 171 -14.50 -22.66 -0.22
C PHE A 171 -13.84 -21.44 -0.88
N PHE A 172 -14.11 -21.28 -2.18
CA PHE A 172 -13.54 -20.20 -2.97
C PHE A 172 -14.56 -19.63 -3.96
N ALA A 173 -14.70 -18.29 -3.98
CA ALA A 173 -15.55 -17.58 -4.93
C ALA A 173 -14.84 -16.33 -5.48
N LYS A 174 -15.20 -15.95 -6.72
CA LYS A 174 -14.63 -14.78 -7.40
C LYS A 174 -15.73 -13.84 -7.90
N GLY A 175 -15.44 -12.55 -7.90
CA GLY A 175 -16.27 -11.57 -8.57
C GLY A 175 -15.73 -10.16 -8.44
N GLU A 176 -16.57 -9.21 -8.07
CA GLU A 176 -16.29 -7.77 -8.14
C GLU A 176 -16.74 -7.02 -6.89
N LEU A 177 -16.06 -5.91 -6.61
CA LEU A 177 -16.46 -4.95 -5.59
C LEU A 177 -17.49 -3.96 -6.17
N LEU A 178 -18.67 -3.90 -5.56
CA LEU A 178 -19.76 -3.02 -6.00
C LEU A 178 -19.72 -1.64 -5.33
N ASP A 179 -19.54 -1.62 -4.02
CA ASP A 179 -19.45 -0.40 -3.24
C ASP A 179 -18.66 -0.57 -1.95
N PHE A 180 -18.20 0.55 -1.40
CA PHE A 180 -17.24 0.61 -0.32
C PHE A 180 -17.63 1.69 0.69
N SER A 181 -17.41 1.41 1.97
CA SER A 181 -17.20 2.42 3.02
C SER A 181 -16.06 1.96 3.95
N PRO A 182 -15.47 2.88 4.74
CA PRO A 182 -14.45 2.57 5.74
C PRO A 182 -14.78 1.44 6.73
N VAL A 183 -16.06 1.16 6.94
CA VAL A 183 -16.56 0.16 7.91
C VAL A 183 -17.08 -1.12 7.25
N GLY A 184 -17.12 -1.18 5.91
CA GLY A 184 -17.57 -2.37 5.21
C GLY A 184 -17.89 -2.12 3.74
N PHE A 185 -17.84 -3.19 2.96
CA PHE A 185 -17.95 -3.13 1.50
C PHE A 185 -18.90 -4.21 0.98
N ARG A 186 -19.45 -4.00 -0.22
CA ARG A 186 -20.35 -4.95 -0.87
C ARG A 186 -19.65 -5.54 -2.08
N ILE A 187 -19.66 -6.87 -2.16
CA ILE A 187 -19.14 -7.62 -3.29
C ILE A 187 -20.27 -8.39 -3.97
N ARG A 188 -20.08 -8.67 -5.25
CA ARG A 188 -20.83 -9.69 -5.99
C ARG A 188 -19.86 -10.79 -6.35
N VAL A 189 -20.15 -12.01 -5.93
CA VAL A 189 -19.31 -13.18 -6.17
C VAL A 189 -20.11 -14.30 -6.83
N SER A 190 -19.44 -14.99 -7.72
CA SER A 190 -19.91 -16.22 -8.34
C SER A 190 -18.99 -17.36 -7.93
N SER A 191 -19.58 -18.54 -7.77
CA SER A 191 -18.80 -19.74 -7.47
C SER A 191 -18.70 -20.64 -8.70
N LYS A 192 -17.55 -21.31 -8.84
CA LYS A 192 -17.40 -22.34 -9.88
C LYS A 192 -18.23 -23.58 -9.50
N PRO A 193 -18.67 -24.41 -10.47
CA PRO A 193 -19.47 -25.60 -10.18
C PRO A 193 -18.84 -26.56 -9.16
N SER A 194 -17.50 -26.60 -9.08
CA SER A 194 -16.74 -27.41 -8.11
C SER A 194 -16.75 -26.89 -6.68
N HIS A 195 -17.24 -25.67 -6.44
CA HIS A 195 -17.31 -25.05 -5.12
C HIS A 195 -18.75 -24.58 -4.90
N SER A 196 -19.58 -25.35 -4.19
CA SER A 196 -20.96 -24.91 -3.93
C SER A 196 -21.00 -23.86 -2.83
N PHE A 197 -21.88 -22.85 -2.95
CA PHE A 197 -22.16 -21.93 -1.84
C PHE A 197 -22.80 -22.62 -0.61
N HIS A 198 -23.15 -23.91 -0.70
CA HIS A 198 -23.49 -24.72 0.47
C HIS A 198 -22.33 -24.89 1.45
N TRP A 199 -21.09 -24.76 0.98
CA TRP A 199 -19.90 -24.84 1.85
C TRP A 199 -19.56 -23.50 2.51
N PHE A 200 -20.28 -22.44 2.15
CA PHE A 200 -20.10 -21.12 2.75
C PHE A 200 -20.98 -20.98 4.00
N ASN A 201 -20.35 -20.73 5.14
CA ASN A 201 -21.01 -20.41 6.40
C ASN A 201 -20.95 -18.89 6.65
N SER A 202 -22.11 -18.23 6.70
CA SER A 202 -22.19 -16.78 6.93
C SER A 202 -21.90 -16.34 8.36
N ASP A 203 -21.98 -17.25 9.32
CA ASP A 203 -21.73 -16.95 10.74
C ASP A 203 -20.24 -17.00 11.08
N GLU A 204 -19.44 -17.60 10.19
CA GLU A 204 -17.99 -17.71 10.32
C GLU A 204 -17.24 -16.57 9.60
N LEU A 205 -15.97 -16.42 9.97
CA LEU A 205 -15.10 -15.44 9.35
C LEU A 205 -14.71 -15.83 7.94
N VAL A 206 -14.48 -14.82 7.10
CA VAL A 206 -14.11 -14.99 5.70
C VAL A 206 -12.90 -14.14 5.34
N ASN A 207 -11.97 -14.71 4.59
CA ASN A 207 -10.81 -13.99 4.08
C ASN A 207 -11.14 -13.39 2.71
N ILE A 208 -10.88 -12.09 2.55
CA ILE A 208 -11.15 -11.36 1.33
C ILE A 208 -9.87 -10.75 0.78
N HIS A 209 -9.65 -10.93 -0.52
CA HIS A 209 -8.68 -10.15 -1.29
C HIS A 209 -9.41 -9.24 -2.26
N LEU A 210 -9.09 -7.94 -2.22
CA LEU A 210 -9.51 -6.97 -3.22
C LEU A 210 -8.28 -6.58 -4.05
N ARG A 211 -8.35 -6.79 -5.36
CA ARG A 211 -7.19 -6.58 -6.24
C ARG A 211 -7.56 -6.07 -7.62
N GLN A 212 -6.57 -5.50 -8.30
CA GLN A 212 -6.64 -5.16 -9.72
C GLN A 212 -5.36 -5.68 -10.40
N GLY A 213 -5.53 -6.57 -11.38
CA GLY A 213 -4.39 -7.33 -11.92
C GLY A 213 -3.67 -8.11 -10.80
N GLU A 214 -2.35 -7.98 -10.75
CA GLU A 214 -1.50 -8.58 -9.71
C GLU A 214 -1.43 -7.75 -8.42
N GLN A 215 -1.99 -6.53 -8.43
CA GLN A 215 -1.87 -5.60 -7.31
C GLN A 215 -3.00 -5.79 -6.30
N ILE A 216 -2.64 -6.15 -5.07
CA ILE A 216 -3.58 -6.31 -3.95
C ILE A 216 -3.76 -4.97 -3.25
N PHE A 217 -5.00 -4.51 -3.16
CA PHE A 217 -5.40 -3.27 -2.48
C PHE A 217 -5.92 -3.51 -1.06
N PHE A 218 -6.41 -4.72 -0.77
CA PHE A 218 -6.82 -5.10 0.58
C PHE A 218 -6.77 -6.62 0.71
N SER A 219 -6.30 -7.08 1.87
CA SER A 219 -6.28 -8.49 2.26
C SER A 219 -6.58 -8.55 3.75
N GLY A 220 -7.65 -9.23 4.13
CA GLY A 220 -7.99 -9.37 5.55
C GLY A 220 -9.26 -10.15 5.84
N THR A 221 -9.45 -10.41 7.13
CA THR A 221 -10.58 -11.13 7.68
C THR A 221 -11.80 -10.23 7.81
N CYS A 222 -12.95 -10.72 7.37
CA CYS A 222 -14.22 -10.00 7.40
C CYS A 222 -15.33 -10.88 8.01
N ARG A 223 -16.34 -10.23 8.59
CA ARG A 223 -17.61 -10.85 8.96
C ARG A 223 -18.65 -10.62 7.86
N CYS A 224 -19.43 -11.63 7.54
CA CYS A 224 -20.60 -11.46 6.66
C CYS A 224 -21.75 -10.81 7.43
N VAL A 225 -22.16 -9.61 7.02
CA VAL A 225 -23.25 -8.86 7.66
C VAL A 225 -24.59 -9.21 7.00
N ARG A 226 -24.58 -9.34 5.67
CA ARG A 226 -25.78 -9.65 4.89
C ARG A 226 -25.39 -10.35 3.60
N GLN A 227 -26.23 -11.27 3.14
CA GLN A 227 -26.12 -11.88 1.83
C GLN A 227 -27.48 -11.91 1.13
N ARG A 228 -27.46 -11.82 -0.20
CA ARG A 228 -28.62 -11.98 -1.08
C ARG A 228 -28.15 -12.61 -2.38
N GLY A 229 -28.91 -13.55 -2.93
CA GLY A 229 -28.57 -14.19 -4.19
C GLY A 229 -29.06 -15.62 -4.22
N ASP A 230 -28.70 -16.32 -5.29
CA ASP A 230 -29.03 -17.72 -5.51
C ASP A 230 -27.83 -18.63 -5.19
N PHE A 231 -27.84 -19.84 -5.75
CA PHE A 231 -26.79 -20.84 -5.56
C PHE A 231 -25.54 -20.62 -6.42
N LEU A 232 -25.58 -19.70 -7.39
CA LEU A 232 -24.48 -19.43 -8.32
C LEU A 232 -23.88 -18.05 -8.13
N ASN A 233 -24.71 -17.07 -7.76
CA ASN A 233 -24.33 -15.67 -7.59
C ASN A 233 -24.84 -15.14 -6.26
N ARG A 234 -23.94 -14.57 -5.46
CA ARG A 234 -24.29 -13.89 -4.20
C ARG A 234 -23.74 -12.47 -4.17
N GLU A 235 -24.61 -11.54 -3.81
CA GLU A 235 -24.22 -10.23 -3.30
C GLU A 235 -24.07 -10.31 -1.79
N MET A 236 -22.92 -9.87 -1.28
CA MET A 236 -22.55 -9.99 0.11
C MET A 236 -22.05 -8.66 0.65
N VAL A 237 -22.53 -8.27 1.82
CA VAL A 237 -22.05 -7.12 2.57
C VAL A 237 -21.13 -7.63 3.66
N LEU A 238 -19.87 -7.22 3.60
CA LEU A 238 -18.80 -7.68 4.47
C LEU A 238 -18.26 -6.50 5.27
N ALA A 239 -17.96 -6.75 6.55
CA ALA A 239 -17.33 -5.79 7.44
C ALA A 239 -15.96 -6.33 7.87
N PRO A 240 -14.85 -5.61 7.60
CA PRO A 240 -13.55 -5.96 8.12
C PRO A 240 -13.58 -6.03 9.64
N ILE A 241 -12.87 -6.98 10.21
CA ILE A 241 -12.65 -7.02 11.66
C ILE A 241 -11.54 -6.04 11.99
N VAL A 242 -11.71 -5.29 13.08
CA VAL A 242 -10.66 -4.43 13.62
C VAL A 242 -9.58 -5.32 14.23
N GLU A 243 -8.67 -5.78 13.39
CA GLU A 243 -7.47 -6.49 13.82
C GLU A 243 -6.31 -5.51 13.90
N LYS A 244 -5.45 -5.70 14.90
CA LYS A 244 -4.23 -4.90 15.01
C LYS A 244 -3.24 -5.34 13.95
N ILE A 245 -3.12 -4.55 12.90
CA ILE A 245 -2.16 -4.80 11.81
C ILE A 245 -0.75 -4.51 12.33
N ASN A 246 0.02 -5.56 12.61
CA ASN A 246 1.45 -5.47 12.94
C ASN A 246 2.27 -5.90 11.73
N ARG A 247 2.41 -5.02 10.72
CA ARG A 247 3.16 -5.31 9.49
C ARG A 247 4.64 -5.59 9.78
N PHE A 248 5.21 -4.81 10.70
CA PHE A 248 6.60 -4.94 11.14
C PHE A 248 6.65 -5.35 12.62
N LYS A 249 7.68 -6.11 12.99
CA LYS A 249 7.96 -6.39 14.41
C LYS A 249 8.12 -5.06 15.15
N ARG A 250 7.56 -4.96 16.35
CA ARG A 250 7.69 -3.73 17.15
C ARG A 250 9.16 -3.49 17.45
N GLY A 251 9.76 -2.52 16.75
CA GLY A 251 11.14 -2.11 16.98
C GLY A 251 11.33 -1.56 18.40
N ARG A 252 12.45 -1.92 19.05
CA ARG A 252 12.88 -1.35 20.33
C ARG A 252 13.29 0.12 20.19
N ILE A 253 13.80 0.49 19.01
CA ILE A 253 14.16 1.84 18.62
C ILE A 253 13.15 2.30 17.57
N ARG A 254 12.53 3.45 17.79
CA ARG A 254 11.58 4.06 16.85
C ARG A 254 12.02 5.48 16.54
N ASN A 255 11.88 5.87 15.30
CA ASN A 255 12.07 7.26 14.91
C ASN A 255 10.93 8.12 15.46
N LEU A 256 11.29 9.34 15.87
CA LEU A 256 10.34 10.30 16.42
C LEU A 256 9.34 10.72 15.35
N ARG A 257 8.06 10.72 15.71
CA ARG A 257 7.02 11.36 14.91
C ARG A 257 7.06 12.85 15.15
N GLN A 258 6.98 13.61 14.08
CA GLN A 258 7.10 15.06 14.09
C GLN A 258 5.83 15.68 13.51
N GLN A 259 5.43 16.81 14.08
CA GLN A 259 4.46 17.72 13.49
C GLN A 259 5.29 18.83 12.85
N LEU A 260 5.21 18.94 11.52
CA LEU A 260 5.98 19.93 10.78
C LEU A 260 5.09 21.15 10.49
N THR A 261 5.73 22.31 10.39
CA THR A 261 5.10 23.56 9.97
C THR A 261 5.91 24.14 8.81
N PRO A 262 5.33 24.29 7.60
CA PRO A 262 3.96 23.92 7.21
C PRO A 262 3.71 22.41 7.25
N GLN A 263 2.44 22.01 7.37
CA GLN A 263 2.07 20.59 7.36
C GLN A 263 2.27 20.02 5.95
N PRO A 264 2.88 18.82 5.82
CA PRO A 264 2.91 18.14 4.54
C PRO A 264 1.51 17.68 4.15
N THR A 265 1.31 17.45 2.86
CA THR A 265 0.07 16.88 2.34
C THR A 265 0.36 15.55 1.66
N ILE A 266 -0.67 14.72 1.53
CA ILE A 266 -0.61 13.52 0.71
C ILE A 266 -1.59 13.62 -0.44
N THR A 267 -1.17 13.06 -1.56
CA THR A 267 -1.98 12.96 -2.77
C THR A 267 -1.85 11.55 -3.34
N PHE A 268 -2.98 10.92 -3.66
CA PHE A 268 -3.01 9.60 -4.29
C PHE A 268 -4.29 9.39 -5.09
N VAL A 269 -4.28 8.42 -6.00
CA VAL A 269 -5.51 7.94 -6.65
C VAL A 269 -6.09 6.80 -5.83
N HIS A 270 -7.30 6.97 -5.31
CA HIS A 270 -7.92 5.98 -4.43
C HIS A 270 -8.08 4.63 -5.16
N PRO A 271 -7.58 3.50 -4.61
CA PRO A 271 -7.55 2.21 -5.30
C PRO A 271 -8.93 1.70 -5.71
N PHE A 272 -9.95 1.90 -4.86
CA PHE A 272 -11.34 1.52 -5.15
C PHE A 272 -12.18 2.56 -5.91
N LEU A 273 -11.98 3.86 -5.63
CA LEU A 273 -12.83 4.93 -6.17
C LEU A 273 -12.29 5.51 -7.49
N LYS A 274 -11.01 5.29 -7.80
CA LYS A 274 -10.29 5.86 -8.94
C LYS A 274 -10.35 7.39 -9.01
N LYS A 275 -10.48 8.03 -7.84
CA LYS A 275 -10.49 9.49 -7.68
C LYS A 275 -9.21 9.95 -7.01
N LYS A 276 -8.71 11.11 -7.42
CA LYS A 276 -7.61 11.79 -6.73
C LYS A 276 -8.10 12.24 -5.36
N ILE A 277 -7.37 11.89 -4.32
CA ILE A 277 -7.62 12.27 -2.94
C ILE A 277 -6.45 13.10 -2.45
N HIS A 278 -6.76 14.16 -1.71
CA HIS A 278 -5.80 15.06 -1.10
C HIS A 278 -6.12 15.18 0.39
N MET A 279 -5.09 15.06 1.25
CA MET A 279 -5.26 15.17 2.70
C MET A 279 -4.04 15.83 3.35
N GLU A 280 -4.28 16.49 4.48
CA GLU A 280 -3.20 17.04 5.33
C GLU A 280 -2.63 15.96 6.25
N VAL A 281 -1.31 15.98 6.41
CA VAL A 281 -0.58 15.08 7.31
C VAL A 281 -0.46 15.72 8.69
N TYR A 282 -1.09 15.08 9.66
CA TYR A 282 -1.07 15.52 11.05
C TYR A 282 0.30 15.30 11.72
N ASN A 283 0.91 14.13 11.54
CA ASN A 283 2.27 13.85 11.98
C ASN A 283 2.95 12.83 11.06
N ILE A 284 4.28 12.87 10.99
CA ILE A 284 5.08 12.04 10.10
C ILE A 284 6.39 11.56 10.75
N SER A 285 6.83 10.38 10.35
CA SER A 285 8.13 9.77 10.63
C SER A 285 8.63 9.08 9.36
N THR A 286 9.86 8.55 9.37
CA THR A 286 10.41 7.87 8.19
C THR A 286 9.74 6.52 7.88
N SER A 287 8.93 5.96 8.79
CA SER A 287 8.20 4.70 8.58
C SER A 287 6.69 4.84 8.44
N GLY A 288 6.15 6.04 8.58
CA GLY A 288 4.72 6.25 8.50
C GLY A 288 4.27 7.61 9.01
N PHE A 289 3.00 7.90 8.79
CA PHE A 289 2.37 9.18 9.11
C PHE A 289 0.92 8.97 9.56
N SER A 290 0.24 10.05 9.92
CA SER A 290 -1.21 10.02 10.19
C SER A 290 -1.90 11.19 9.53
N VAL A 291 -3.14 10.97 9.11
CA VAL A 291 -4.04 11.97 8.53
C VAL A 291 -5.37 11.96 9.28
N CYS A 292 -6.16 13.02 9.11
CA CYS A 292 -7.50 13.11 9.67
C CYS A 292 -8.53 13.17 8.53
N GLU A 293 -9.61 12.39 8.66
CA GLU A 293 -10.77 12.44 7.77
C GLU A 293 -12.04 12.70 8.58
N ARG A 294 -13.07 13.25 7.93
CA ARG A 294 -14.39 13.38 8.55
C ARG A 294 -15.06 12.02 8.67
N ALA A 295 -15.72 11.75 9.80
CA ALA A 295 -16.31 10.43 10.06
C ALA A 295 -17.43 10.05 9.08
N ASP A 296 -18.19 11.04 8.60
CA ASP A 296 -19.30 10.86 7.66
C ASP A 296 -18.86 10.73 6.19
N GLU A 297 -17.68 11.24 5.85
CA GLU A 297 -17.12 11.28 4.49
C GLU A 297 -15.84 10.46 4.34
N GLY A 298 -15.57 9.55 5.29
CA GLY A 298 -14.35 8.78 5.31
C GLY A 298 -14.14 7.94 4.05
N VAL A 299 -12.91 7.92 3.56
CA VAL A 299 -12.48 7.17 2.39
C VAL A 299 -11.40 6.15 2.73
N LEU A 300 -10.86 6.17 3.95
CA LEU A 300 -9.81 5.25 4.37
C LEU A 300 -10.36 4.09 5.19
N MET A 301 -10.01 2.87 4.80
CA MET A 301 -10.34 1.63 5.49
C MET A 301 -9.08 1.00 6.05
N GLN A 302 -9.16 0.47 7.27
CA GLN A 302 -8.06 -0.27 7.86
C GLN A 302 -7.67 -1.47 6.97
N GLY A 303 -6.37 -1.66 6.77
CA GLY A 303 -5.79 -2.67 5.89
C GLY A 303 -5.68 -2.27 4.42
N MET A 304 -6.28 -1.15 4.01
CA MET A 304 -6.18 -0.65 2.64
C MET A 304 -4.74 -0.30 2.28
N ILE A 305 -4.28 -0.80 1.14
CA ILE A 305 -2.99 -0.53 0.53
C ILE A 305 -3.18 0.51 -0.57
N ILE A 306 -2.39 1.57 -0.51
CA ILE A 306 -2.28 2.62 -1.51
C ILE A 306 -0.94 2.41 -2.21
N PRO A 307 -0.92 1.88 -3.44
CA PRO A 307 0.32 1.51 -4.10
C PRO A 307 1.21 2.70 -4.46
N GLU A 308 0.58 3.79 -4.88
CA GLU A 308 1.24 5.02 -5.27
C GLU A 308 0.65 6.18 -4.49
N LEU A 309 1.44 6.71 -3.57
CA LEU A 309 1.12 7.87 -2.76
C LEU A 309 2.28 8.86 -2.85
N THR A 310 1.96 10.13 -3.04
CA THR A 310 2.93 11.22 -3.01
C THR A 310 2.75 12.01 -1.72
N ILE A 311 3.82 12.18 -0.96
CA ILE A 311 3.92 13.11 0.16
C ILE A 311 4.54 14.40 -0.38
N GLU A 312 3.89 15.52 -0.17
CA GLU A 312 4.30 16.82 -0.67
C GLU A 312 4.68 17.73 0.50
N PHE A 313 5.86 18.34 0.42
CA PHE A 313 6.34 19.31 1.40
C PHE A 313 6.41 20.69 0.76
N ALA A 314 5.68 21.64 1.36
CA ALA A 314 5.69 23.06 1.00
C ALA A 314 5.47 23.36 -0.50
N GLY A 315 4.72 22.52 -1.23
CA GLY A 315 4.37 22.79 -2.62
C GLY A 315 5.44 22.43 -3.66
N VAL A 316 6.61 21.93 -3.25
CA VAL A 316 7.79 21.82 -4.14
C VAL A 316 8.44 20.44 -4.09
N ASN A 317 8.48 19.82 -2.92
CA ASN A 317 9.19 18.55 -2.73
C ASN A 317 8.21 17.38 -2.69
N GLU A 318 8.24 16.56 -3.73
CA GLU A 318 7.44 15.34 -3.84
C GLU A 318 8.25 14.08 -3.45
N ILE A 319 7.67 13.26 -2.59
CA ILE A 319 8.22 11.97 -2.15
C ILE A 319 7.19 10.88 -2.46
N LYS A 320 7.52 9.98 -3.39
CA LYS A 320 6.65 8.87 -3.77
C LYS A 320 6.89 7.67 -2.86
N CYS A 321 5.83 7.01 -2.42
CA CYS A 321 5.91 5.79 -1.63
C CYS A 321 4.65 4.93 -1.75
N MET A 322 4.76 3.69 -1.28
CA MET A 322 3.64 2.79 -1.07
C MET A 322 3.21 2.84 0.39
N GLY A 323 1.91 2.99 0.66
CA GLY A 323 1.38 3.12 2.02
C GLY A 323 0.31 2.08 2.34
N GLN A 324 0.14 1.73 3.61
CA GLN A 324 -0.99 0.95 4.10
C GLN A 324 -1.62 1.60 5.33
N VAL A 325 -2.94 1.67 5.35
CA VAL A 325 -3.71 2.11 6.52
C VAL A 325 -3.66 1.01 7.57
N ILE A 326 -3.05 1.27 8.72
CA ILE A 326 -2.84 0.26 9.77
C ILE A 326 -3.81 0.38 10.94
N HIS A 327 -4.34 1.58 11.19
CA HIS A 327 -5.35 1.82 12.21
C HIS A 327 -6.23 3.00 11.85
N ARG A 328 -7.43 2.99 12.42
CA ARG A 328 -8.43 4.03 12.32
C ARG A 328 -8.99 4.24 13.73
N SER A 329 -8.93 5.46 14.24
CA SER A 329 -9.40 5.79 15.60
C SER A 329 -10.23 7.05 15.59
N GLU A 330 -11.35 7.03 16.29
CA GLU A 330 -12.15 8.23 16.58
C GLU A 330 -11.36 9.14 17.51
N GLU A 331 -11.19 10.41 17.11
CA GLU A 331 -10.68 11.44 18.01
C GLU A 331 -11.83 12.22 18.65
N ASP A 332 -12.77 12.64 17.80
CA ASP A 332 -13.98 13.35 18.17
C ASP A 332 -15.17 12.74 17.43
N LYS A 333 -16.41 13.07 17.83
CA LYS A 333 -17.64 12.59 17.17
C LYS A 333 -17.71 12.84 15.65
N LYS A 334 -16.87 13.73 15.10
CA LYS A 334 -16.85 14.10 13.67
C LYS A 334 -15.52 13.79 12.96
N SER A 335 -14.47 13.40 13.68
CA SER A 335 -13.11 13.28 13.14
C SER A 335 -12.51 11.91 13.42
N ILE A 336 -11.89 11.35 12.39
CA ILE A 336 -11.22 10.06 12.45
C ILE A 336 -9.76 10.25 12.09
N ARG A 337 -8.87 9.79 12.97
CA ARG A 337 -7.44 9.71 12.69
C ARG A 337 -7.12 8.36 12.05
N CYS A 338 -6.48 8.41 10.90
CA CYS A 338 -6.01 7.25 10.14
C CYS A 338 -4.48 7.22 10.17
N GLY A 339 -3.91 6.11 10.64
CA GLY A 339 -2.47 5.90 10.63
C GLY A 339 -2.03 5.10 9.42
N PHE A 340 -0.97 5.59 8.78
CA PHE A 340 -0.29 4.92 7.68
C PHE A 340 1.04 4.34 8.13
N VAL A 341 1.38 3.19 7.56
CA VAL A 341 2.75 2.69 7.49
C VAL A 341 3.23 2.78 6.05
N ILE A 342 4.48 3.18 5.85
CA ILE A 342 5.14 3.15 4.55
C ILE A 342 5.63 1.71 4.34
N LEU A 343 5.18 1.09 3.25
CA LEU A 343 5.53 -0.29 2.87
C LEU A 343 6.80 -0.35 2.03
N ASP A 344 6.95 0.59 1.11
CA ASP A 344 8.13 0.68 0.25
C ASP A 344 8.34 2.12 -0.23
N MET A 345 9.58 2.44 -0.54
CA MET A 345 10.04 3.74 -1.02
C MET A 345 11.42 3.56 -1.66
N ASP A 346 11.65 4.18 -2.81
CA ASP A 346 12.97 4.16 -3.42
C ASP A 346 13.99 4.85 -2.49
N ILE A 347 15.25 4.42 -2.60
CA ILE A 347 16.30 4.85 -1.67
C ILE A 347 16.61 6.36 -1.78
N SER A 348 16.26 7.02 -2.89
CA SER A 348 16.46 8.47 -3.06
C SER A 348 15.34 9.26 -2.38
N SER A 349 14.09 8.84 -2.55
CA SER A 349 12.93 9.33 -1.80
C SER A 349 13.10 9.14 -0.29
N TYR A 350 13.61 7.97 0.15
CA TYR A 350 13.88 7.70 1.55
C TYR A 350 14.92 8.65 2.16
N SER A 351 16.01 8.92 1.42
CA SER A 351 17.01 9.90 1.84
C SER A 351 16.45 11.30 1.96
N ARG A 352 15.64 11.74 0.99
CA ARG A 352 14.99 13.06 1.04
C ARG A 352 14.06 13.19 2.26
N LEU A 353 13.22 12.19 2.51
CA LEU A 353 12.32 12.19 3.67
C LEU A 353 13.13 12.25 4.97
N THR A 354 14.16 11.42 5.08
CA THR A 354 14.99 11.37 6.28
C THR A 354 15.80 12.65 6.46
N HIS A 355 16.22 13.29 5.37
CA HIS A 355 16.89 14.60 5.39
C HIS A 355 15.98 15.68 5.98
N ILE A 356 14.77 15.84 5.42
CA ILE A 356 13.78 16.83 5.88
C ILE A 356 13.48 16.63 7.37
N LEU A 357 13.20 15.39 7.77
CA LEU A 357 12.88 15.05 9.16
C LEU A 357 14.09 15.21 10.10
N SER A 358 15.31 14.94 9.63
CA SER A 358 16.51 15.14 10.44
C SER A 358 16.83 16.62 10.62
N LYS A 359 16.62 17.43 9.58
CA LYS A 359 16.79 18.88 9.61
C LYS A 359 15.85 19.57 10.57
N ALA A 360 14.59 19.13 10.62
CA ALA A 360 13.61 19.63 11.58
C ALA A 360 14.02 19.36 13.04
N LEU A 361 14.73 18.26 13.31
CA LEU A 361 15.23 17.93 14.65
C LEU A 361 16.59 18.58 14.99
N ASP A 362 17.46 18.71 14.00
CA ASP A 362 18.84 19.15 14.16
C ASP A 362 19.34 19.80 12.87
N GLY A 363 19.39 21.13 12.89
CA GLY A 363 19.77 21.94 11.74
C GLY A 363 21.19 21.66 11.21
N TYR A 364 22.05 20.96 11.95
CA TYR A 364 23.41 20.64 11.52
C TYR A 364 23.55 19.28 10.82
N ALA A 365 22.52 18.43 10.85
CA ALA A 365 22.55 17.13 10.22
C ALA A 365 22.09 17.19 8.75
N TYR A 366 22.94 16.74 7.82
CA TYR A 366 22.65 16.65 6.39
C TYR A 366 22.73 15.19 5.96
N ILE A 367 21.84 14.77 5.04
CA ILE A 367 21.72 13.38 4.60
C ILE A 367 21.62 13.37 3.08
N SER A 368 22.67 12.87 2.42
CA SER A 368 22.76 12.70 0.97
C SER A 368 22.39 13.97 0.18
N GLU A 369 22.72 15.13 0.76
CA GLU A 369 22.66 16.43 0.10
C GLU A 369 23.96 16.73 -0.65
N GLU A 370 23.94 17.76 -1.48
CA GLU A 370 25.13 18.24 -2.15
C GLU A 370 26.16 18.70 -1.11
N VAL A 371 27.41 18.31 -1.32
CA VAL A 371 28.52 18.61 -0.43
C VAL A 371 29.56 19.37 -1.23
N ASP A 372 30.05 20.46 -0.66
CA ASP A 372 31.25 21.13 -1.13
C ASP A 372 32.43 20.15 -1.04
N MET A 373 32.93 19.76 -2.20
CA MET A 373 33.98 18.75 -2.31
C MET A 373 35.30 19.25 -1.73
N ASP A 374 35.62 20.53 -1.86
CA ASP A 374 36.86 21.08 -1.31
C ASP A 374 36.81 21.11 0.21
N ALA A 375 35.68 21.52 0.79
CA ALA A 375 35.46 21.45 2.24
C ALA A 375 35.50 20.00 2.76
N LEU A 376 35.02 19.02 1.97
CA LEU A 376 35.09 17.60 2.31
C LEU A 376 36.53 17.08 2.27
N TRP A 377 37.32 17.47 1.28
CA TRP A 377 38.73 17.11 1.21
C TRP A 377 39.52 17.72 2.38
N GLU A 378 39.35 19.02 2.66
CA GLU A 378 39.94 19.69 3.83
C GLU A 378 39.61 18.91 5.11
N PHE A 379 38.34 18.56 5.30
CA PHE A 379 37.90 17.78 6.45
C PHE A 379 38.58 16.40 6.54
N PHE A 380 38.75 15.67 5.43
CA PHE A 380 39.40 14.36 5.43
C PHE A 380 40.89 14.42 5.78
N PHE A 381 41.60 15.46 5.36
CA PHE A 381 42.99 15.67 5.76
C PHE A 381 43.08 16.10 7.21
N ASP A 382 42.31 17.12 7.61
CA ASP A 382 42.38 17.64 8.97
C ASP A 382 41.93 16.63 10.05
N SER A 383 40.96 15.77 9.72
CA SER A 383 40.50 14.72 10.63
C SER A 383 41.46 13.53 10.71
N SER A 384 42.60 13.60 10.00
CA SER A 384 43.56 12.50 9.84
C SER A 384 42.94 11.22 9.23
N PHE A 385 41.79 11.34 8.57
CA PHE A 385 41.19 10.24 7.82
C PHE A 385 42.05 9.87 6.61
N ILE A 386 42.69 10.87 5.98
CA ILE A 386 43.76 10.70 4.99
C ILE A 386 45.09 11.07 5.66
N TYR A 387 45.73 10.10 6.29
CA TYR A 387 47.07 10.23 6.86
C TYR A 387 48.18 10.04 5.80
N PRO A 388 49.43 10.49 6.03
CA PRO A 388 50.46 10.55 4.99
C PRO A 388 50.72 9.23 4.23
N THR A 389 50.76 8.09 4.94
CA THR A 389 50.98 6.79 4.27
C THR A 389 49.76 6.33 3.46
N LYS A 390 48.53 6.68 3.86
CA LYS A 390 47.33 6.47 3.05
C LYS A 390 47.34 7.39 1.82
N TYR A 391 47.74 8.66 1.98
CA TYR A 391 47.85 9.59 0.86
C TYR A 391 48.83 9.08 -0.20
N ARG A 392 49.98 8.55 0.21
CA ARG A 392 50.98 7.96 -0.71
C ARG A 392 50.42 6.84 -1.59
N LEU A 393 49.46 6.06 -1.10
CA LEU A 393 48.81 5.00 -1.86
C LEU A 393 47.79 5.52 -2.88
N ILE A 394 47.10 6.63 -2.57
CA ILE A 394 46.05 7.19 -3.43
C ILE A 394 46.56 8.28 -4.38
N GLN A 395 47.69 8.92 -4.08
CA GLN A 395 48.27 10.03 -4.86
C GLN A 395 48.44 9.70 -6.36
N PRO A 396 48.87 8.48 -6.77
CA PRO A 396 48.99 8.13 -8.19
C PRO A 396 47.67 8.21 -8.96
N HIS A 397 46.53 8.03 -8.27
CA HIS A 397 45.19 8.02 -8.87
C HIS A 397 44.32 9.18 -8.39
N LYS A 398 44.94 10.27 -7.90
CA LYS A 398 44.24 11.38 -7.23
C LYS A 398 43.10 12.00 -8.05
N GLU A 399 43.29 12.21 -9.35
CA GLU A 399 42.30 12.89 -10.20
C GLU A 399 41.11 11.96 -10.47
N SER A 400 41.37 10.68 -10.73
CA SER A 400 40.33 9.66 -10.86
C SER A 400 39.53 9.48 -9.57
N LEU A 401 40.19 9.55 -8.42
CA LEU A 401 39.54 9.51 -7.11
C LEU A 401 38.65 10.74 -6.89
N LYS A 402 39.15 11.94 -7.20
CA LYS A 402 38.37 13.18 -7.10
C LYS A 402 37.12 13.14 -7.98
N GLU A 403 37.25 12.69 -9.22
CA GLU A 403 36.11 12.56 -10.12
C GLU A 403 35.11 11.52 -9.62
N THR A 404 35.58 10.36 -9.14
CA THR A 404 34.69 9.34 -8.56
C THR A 404 33.89 9.91 -7.38
N TYR A 405 34.55 10.64 -6.48
CA TYR A 405 33.89 11.28 -5.34
C TYR A 405 32.92 12.38 -5.79
N ARG A 406 33.30 13.22 -6.75
CA ARG A 406 32.41 14.24 -7.33
C ARG A 406 31.12 13.59 -7.81
N ARG A 407 31.21 12.53 -8.59
CA ARG A 407 30.05 11.78 -9.10
C ARG A 407 29.22 11.17 -7.97
N VAL A 408 29.85 10.46 -7.03
CA VAL A 408 29.15 9.80 -5.92
C VAL A 408 28.43 10.77 -4.99
N TYR A 409 29.00 11.96 -4.74
CA TYR A 409 28.43 12.92 -3.80
C TYR A 409 27.49 13.93 -4.45
N GLN A 410 27.77 14.38 -5.67
CA GLN A 410 26.98 15.41 -6.37
C GLN A 410 25.87 14.80 -7.24
N GLU A 411 26.11 13.67 -7.92
CA GLU A 411 25.11 13.01 -8.79
C GLU A 411 24.13 12.13 -7.98
N ARG A 412 24.41 11.90 -6.69
CA ARG A 412 23.55 11.19 -5.71
C ARG A 412 23.03 9.83 -6.22
N PRO A 413 23.91 8.94 -6.73
CA PRO A 413 23.49 7.67 -7.30
C PRO A 413 22.85 6.76 -6.24
N GLU A 414 21.94 5.88 -6.63
CA GLU A 414 21.21 4.99 -5.71
C GLU A 414 22.10 4.00 -4.94
N ILE A 415 23.35 3.81 -5.38
CA ILE A 415 24.34 2.91 -4.77
C ILE A 415 25.09 3.51 -3.57
N ALA A 416 24.97 4.81 -3.31
CA ALA A 416 25.78 5.48 -2.29
C ALA A 416 25.00 6.50 -1.48
N ARG A 417 25.23 6.55 -0.17
CA ARG A 417 24.62 7.53 0.75
C ARG A 417 25.66 8.10 1.69
N HIS A 418 25.50 9.35 2.07
CA HIS A 418 26.38 10.01 3.03
C HIS A 418 25.59 10.84 4.01
N LEU A 419 26.15 11.00 5.21
CA LEU A 419 25.64 11.90 6.23
C LEU A 419 26.80 12.81 6.65
N THR A 420 26.53 14.11 6.68
CA THR A 420 27.47 15.12 7.13
C THR A 420 26.90 15.89 8.30
N TYR A 421 27.75 16.24 9.25
CA TYR A 421 27.43 17.17 10.32
C TYR A 421 28.15 18.48 10.05
N GLN A 422 27.41 19.52 9.69
CA GLN A 422 27.97 20.77 9.19
C GLN A 422 27.39 21.97 9.95
N ARG A 423 28.22 23.01 10.14
CA ARG A 423 27.79 24.30 10.70
C ARG A 423 28.42 25.41 9.87
N ASN A 424 27.57 26.26 9.28
CA ASN A 424 27.96 27.38 8.42
C ASN A 424 28.92 26.96 7.29
N GLY A 425 28.57 25.89 6.56
CA GLY A 425 29.39 25.35 5.46
C GLY A 425 30.57 24.47 5.89
N ARG A 426 31.04 24.58 7.15
CA ARG A 426 32.16 23.77 7.63
C ARG A 426 31.71 22.38 8.07
N ILE A 427 32.40 21.35 7.59
CA ILE A 427 32.16 19.94 7.93
C ILE A 427 32.92 19.58 9.21
N TYR A 428 32.22 18.95 10.15
CA TYR A 428 32.79 18.47 11.41
C TYR A 428 32.62 16.98 11.61
N GLY A 429 31.77 16.34 10.81
CA GLY A 429 31.66 14.90 10.80
C GLY A 429 31.13 14.42 9.47
N HIS A 430 31.56 13.22 9.11
CA HIS A 430 31.22 12.56 7.88
C HIS A 430 31.10 11.05 8.12
N ILE A 431 30.08 10.44 7.51
CA ILE A 431 29.97 9.00 7.38
C ILE A 431 29.30 8.70 6.04
N SER A 432 29.76 7.66 5.36
CA SER A 432 29.18 7.23 4.08
C SER A 432 28.86 5.75 4.10
N MET A 433 28.03 5.33 3.16
CA MET A 433 27.71 3.94 2.93
C MET A 433 27.52 3.69 1.44
N VAL A 434 27.87 2.49 1.02
CA VAL A 434 27.77 2.07 -0.37
C VAL A 434 27.14 0.68 -0.44
N ARG A 435 26.28 0.43 -1.44
CA ARG A 435 25.74 -0.91 -1.71
C ARG A 435 26.84 -1.76 -2.32
N ALA A 436 27.52 -2.55 -1.49
CA ALA A 436 28.73 -3.27 -1.86
C ALA A 436 28.47 -4.66 -2.47
N TYR A 437 27.34 -5.27 -2.10
CA TYR A 437 26.79 -6.53 -2.66
C TYR A 437 25.28 -6.40 -2.85
N GLN A 438 24.67 -7.39 -3.52
CA GLN A 438 23.28 -7.31 -3.97
C GLN A 438 22.31 -6.90 -2.86
N ARG A 439 22.47 -7.42 -1.64
CA ARG A 439 21.59 -7.11 -0.50
C ARG A 439 22.32 -6.53 0.71
N THR A 440 23.52 -5.97 0.49
CA THR A 440 24.41 -5.55 1.58
C THR A 440 24.97 -4.15 1.40
N TRP A 441 24.78 -3.34 2.44
CA TRP A 441 25.34 -1.99 2.53
C TRP A 441 26.57 -1.95 3.43
N MET A 442 27.59 -1.23 2.98
CA MET A 442 28.89 -1.14 3.62
C MET A 442 29.10 0.27 4.16
N ILE A 443 29.20 0.43 5.48
CA ILE A 443 29.42 1.72 6.15
C ILE A 443 30.91 2.04 6.14
N HIS A 444 31.32 3.08 5.41
CA HIS A 444 32.70 3.50 5.24
C HIS A 444 32.92 5.00 5.51
N HIS A 445 34.19 5.39 5.64
CA HIS A 445 34.63 6.78 5.77
C HIS A 445 34.06 7.54 6.97
N TYR A 446 33.87 6.85 8.09
CA TYR A 446 33.51 7.47 9.35
C TYR A 446 34.67 8.31 9.91
N ALA A 447 34.47 9.62 9.98
CA ALA A 447 35.40 10.58 10.54
C ALA A 447 34.64 11.71 11.24
N ALA A 448 35.17 12.21 12.35
CA ALA A 448 34.56 13.31 13.10
C ALA A 448 35.59 14.11 13.90
N LYS A 449 35.31 15.41 14.06
CA LYS A 449 35.99 16.33 14.97
C LYS A 449 35.04 16.75 16.09
N ALA A 450 35.57 17.12 17.25
CA ALA A 450 34.77 17.69 18.32
C ALA A 450 34.36 19.13 17.99
N ILE A 451 33.17 19.55 18.45
CA ILE A 451 32.67 20.93 18.34
C ILE A 451 32.09 21.31 19.70
N ASP A 452 32.51 22.42 20.32
CA ASP A 452 31.84 23.03 21.50
C ASP A 452 31.33 22.00 22.55
N ASN A 453 32.19 21.08 22.99
CA ASN A 453 31.86 19.95 23.89
C ASN A 453 30.85 18.89 23.37
N LYS A 454 30.36 19.00 22.14
CA LYS A 454 29.51 17.99 21.47
C LYS A 454 30.35 16.94 20.75
N ARG A 455 29.95 15.67 20.93
CA ARG A 455 30.56 14.50 20.27
C ARG A 455 29.92 14.27 18.89
N ALA A 456 30.30 15.08 17.89
CA ALA A 456 29.73 15.03 16.53
C ALA A 456 29.73 13.61 15.93
N GLY A 457 30.79 12.82 16.18
CA GLY A 457 30.85 11.44 15.72
C GLY A 457 29.76 10.52 16.30
N LEU A 458 29.45 10.64 17.60
CA LEU A 458 28.37 9.85 18.22
C LEU A 458 26.99 10.31 17.73
N ILE A 459 26.83 11.61 17.47
CA ILE A 459 25.60 12.14 16.88
C ILE A 459 25.39 11.52 15.50
N LEU A 460 26.42 11.52 14.64
CA LEU A 460 26.35 10.89 13.33
C LEU A 460 26.07 9.39 13.40
N LEU A 461 26.71 8.65 14.30
CA LEU A 461 26.43 7.23 14.49
C LEU A 461 24.97 7.00 14.91
N LYS A 462 24.45 7.80 15.84
CA LYS A 462 23.04 7.73 16.23
C LYS A 462 22.13 7.98 15.02
N ARG A 463 22.43 8.98 14.19
CA ARG A 463 21.64 9.27 12.97
C ARG A 463 21.72 8.14 11.95
N LEU A 464 22.90 7.57 11.73
CA LEU A 464 23.09 6.41 10.87
C LEU A 464 22.23 5.23 11.35
N ILE A 465 22.23 4.93 12.65
CA ILE A 465 21.41 3.84 13.20
C ILE A 465 19.92 4.09 12.94
N HIS A 466 19.44 5.32 13.14
CA HIS A 466 18.05 5.68 12.84
C HIS A 466 17.70 5.58 11.34
N TYR A 467 18.66 5.88 10.47
CA TYR A 467 18.54 5.73 9.02
C TYR A 467 18.48 4.24 8.64
N LEU A 468 19.42 3.42 9.11
CA LEU A 468 19.47 2.00 8.79
C LEU A 468 18.28 1.23 9.35
N ASN A 469 17.81 1.57 10.56
CA ASN A 469 16.72 0.84 11.21
C ASN A 469 15.42 0.84 10.42
N GLU A 470 15.08 1.94 9.73
CA GLU A 470 13.86 2.01 8.91
C GLU A 470 14.13 1.65 7.45
N MET A 471 15.35 1.88 6.95
CA MET A 471 15.75 1.47 5.60
C MET A 471 15.61 -0.05 5.39
N GLY A 472 15.92 -0.86 6.41
CA GLY A 472 15.80 -2.33 6.33
C GLY A 472 14.37 -2.84 6.21
N CYS A 473 13.37 -1.99 6.47
CA CYS A 473 11.96 -2.32 6.26
C CYS A 473 11.50 -2.09 4.82
N LEU A 474 12.31 -1.44 3.98
CA LEU A 474 11.97 -1.06 2.61
C LEU A 474 12.55 -2.08 1.61
N PRO A 475 11.72 -2.86 0.92
CA PRO A 475 12.19 -3.81 -0.09
C PRO A 475 13.08 -3.17 -1.18
N SER A 476 12.74 -1.96 -1.64
CA SER A 476 13.50 -1.25 -2.67
C SER A 476 14.90 -0.83 -2.23
N ALA A 477 15.18 -0.77 -0.92
CA ALA A 477 16.51 -0.43 -0.40
C ALA A 477 17.52 -1.59 -0.52
N LYS A 478 17.04 -2.82 -0.76
CA LYS A 478 17.86 -4.04 -0.91
C LYS A 478 18.90 -4.17 0.21
N MET A 479 18.44 -4.06 1.47
CA MET A 479 19.30 -4.05 2.65
C MET A 479 18.88 -5.13 3.65
N ASP A 480 19.44 -6.32 3.48
CA ASP A 480 19.33 -7.39 4.47
C ASP A 480 20.49 -7.33 5.47
N TYR A 481 21.67 -6.94 4.97
CA TYR A 481 22.89 -6.88 5.75
C TYR A 481 23.52 -5.50 5.73
N VAL A 482 24.16 -5.16 6.83
CA VAL A 482 25.02 -3.98 6.95
C VAL A 482 26.36 -4.44 7.51
N MET A 483 27.44 -4.01 6.88
CA MET A 483 28.81 -4.33 7.30
C MET A 483 29.67 -3.09 7.43
N CYS A 484 30.74 -3.21 8.20
CA CYS A 484 31.82 -2.23 8.24
C CYS A 484 33.15 -2.96 8.48
N TYR A 485 34.23 -2.38 7.98
CA TYR A 485 35.57 -2.88 8.24
C TYR A 485 36.31 -1.98 9.20
N PHE A 486 36.97 -2.58 10.18
CA PHE A 486 37.89 -1.88 11.06
C PHE A 486 39.07 -2.77 11.41
N ARG A 487 40.20 -2.13 11.71
CA ARG A 487 41.38 -2.84 12.21
C ARG A 487 41.14 -3.20 13.69
N PRO A 488 41.37 -4.44 14.13
CA PRO A 488 41.19 -4.84 15.53
C PRO A 488 41.97 -3.98 16.53
N GLN A 489 43.11 -3.41 16.11
CA GLN A 489 43.93 -2.54 16.93
C GLN A 489 43.30 -1.15 17.16
N ASN A 490 42.27 -0.77 16.39
CA ASN A 490 41.60 0.50 16.56
C ASN A 490 40.56 0.42 17.68
N LYS A 491 40.88 1.04 18.83
CA LYS A 491 40.07 0.98 20.05
C LYS A 491 38.65 1.53 19.88
N PHE A 492 38.44 2.56 19.06
CA PHE A 492 37.12 3.18 18.94
C PHE A 492 36.11 2.28 18.18
N PRO A 493 36.37 1.84 16.94
CA PRO A 493 35.48 0.92 16.24
C PRO A 493 35.28 -0.41 16.97
N ASP A 494 36.31 -1.00 17.58
CA ASP A 494 36.14 -2.22 18.37
C ASP A 494 35.24 -1.97 19.59
N ARG A 495 35.38 -0.81 20.26
CA ARG A 495 34.49 -0.46 21.37
C ARG A 495 33.04 -0.30 20.93
N ILE A 496 32.78 0.31 19.78
CA ILE A 496 31.41 0.58 19.31
C ILE A 496 30.79 -0.65 18.63
N PHE A 497 31.40 -1.13 17.55
CA PHE A 497 30.87 -2.23 16.75
C PHE A 497 31.21 -3.58 17.37
N GLY A 498 32.46 -3.75 17.80
CA GLY A 498 32.91 -5.01 18.38
C GLY A 498 32.21 -5.35 19.69
N SER A 499 32.09 -4.38 20.61
CA SER A 499 31.35 -4.61 21.86
C SER A 499 29.86 -4.85 21.62
N PHE A 500 29.28 -4.25 20.58
CA PHE A 500 27.88 -4.52 20.23
C PHE A 500 27.69 -5.97 19.80
N ALA A 501 28.53 -6.50 18.90
CA ALA A 501 28.48 -7.90 18.50
C ALA A 501 28.65 -8.85 19.69
N ARG A 502 29.64 -8.56 20.56
CA ARG A 502 29.89 -9.34 21.79
C ARG A 502 28.72 -9.27 22.78
N ALA A 503 28.10 -8.09 22.94
CA ALA A 503 26.97 -7.91 23.86
C ALA A 503 25.66 -8.52 23.34
N LEU A 504 25.45 -8.52 22.02
CA LEU A 504 24.29 -9.17 21.41
C LEU A 504 24.35 -10.70 21.58
N ASN A 505 25.57 -11.26 21.59
CA ASN A 505 25.86 -12.68 21.78
C ASN A 505 24.98 -13.59 20.90
N ASN A 506 24.78 -13.15 19.66
CA ASN A 506 24.03 -13.88 18.64
C ASN A 506 24.71 -13.67 17.29
N PRO A 507 25.57 -14.60 16.84
CA PRO A 507 26.29 -14.50 15.57
C PRO A 507 25.37 -14.34 14.35
N GLN A 508 24.15 -14.87 14.41
CA GLN A 508 23.11 -14.73 13.39
C GLN A 508 22.39 -13.36 13.42
N GLY A 509 22.67 -12.54 14.43
CA GLY A 509 22.21 -11.15 14.49
C GLY A 509 23.32 -10.12 14.20
N CYS A 510 24.56 -10.42 14.62
CA CYS A 510 25.75 -9.62 14.33
C CYS A 510 27.00 -10.48 14.56
N SER A 511 27.78 -10.71 13.50
CA SER A 511 29.05 -11.46 13.57
C SER A 511 30.26 -10.55 13.41
N MET A 512 31.41 -11.04 13.87
CA MET A 512 32.72 -10.44 13.63
C MET A 512 33.64 -11.49 13.03
N ASP A 513 34.15 -11.22 11.83
CA ASP A 513 34.98 -12.16 11.10
C ASP A 513 36.34 -11.52 10.80
N LEU A 514 37.41 -12.16 11.27
CA LEU A 514 38.77 -11.68 11.07
C LEU A 514 39.31 -12.24 9.75
N PHE A 515 39.66 -11.35 8.83
CA PHE A 515 40.30 -11.73 7.57
C PHE A 515 41.55 -10.88 7.31
N LYS A 516 42.44 -11.41 6.47
CA LYS A 516 43.61 -10.69 5.95
C LYS A 516 43.34 -10.28 4.51
N TYR A 517 43.76 -9.09 4.16
CA TYR A 517 43.77 -8.62 2.77
C TYR A 517 45.21 -8.37 2.34
N VAL A 518 45.50 -8.63 1.06
CA VAL A 518 46.79 -8.32 0.44
C VAL A 518 46.55 -7.23 -0.60
N PRO A 519 47.25 -6.09 -0.54
CA PRO A 519 47.20 -5.12 -1.61
C PRO A 519 47.86 -5.74 -2.85
N TYR A 520 47.05 -6.07 -3.84
CA TYR A 520 47.55 -6.61 -5.10
C TYR A 520 48.12 -5.47 -5.94
N SER A 521 49.45 -5.39 -6.06
CA SER A 521 50.10 -4.43 -6.94
C SER A 521 50.28 -5.03 -8.34
N SER A 522 50.11 -4.21 -9.38
CA SER A 522 50.41 -4.60 -10.77
C SER A 522 51.88 -4.97 -11.00
N LEU A 523 52.75 -4.74 -10.00
CA LEU A 523 54.19 -4.97 -10.05
C LEU A 523 54.60 -6.40 -9.66
N SER A 524 53.68 -7.21 -9.14
CA SER A 524 53.99 -8.53 -8.57
C SER A 524 53.30 -9.64 -9.37
N LEU A 525 53.88 -10.07 -10.48
CA LEU A 525 53.39 -11.25 -11.19
C LEU A 525 54.57 -12.09 -11.70
N SER A 526 55.01 -13.05 -10.87
CA SER A 526 55.29 -14.36 -11.44
C SER A 526 53.95 -14.93 -11.92
N THR A 527 53.81 -15.17 -13.20
CA THR A 527 52.56 -15.64 -13.84
C THR A 527 52.22 -17.09 -13.48
N GLU A 528 53.15 -17.81 -12.85
CA GLU A 528 53.00 -19.22 -12.53
C GLU A 528 52.67 -19.42 -11.05
N LEU A 529 51.55 -20.10 -10.81
CA LEU A 529 51.25 -20.68 -9.51
C LEU A 529 52.30 -21.75 -9.17
N PRO A 530 52.59 -22.01 -7.88
CA PRO A 530 53.47 -23.11 -7.51
C PRO A 530 53.02 -24.42 -8.17
N LYS A 531 53.97 -25.26 -8.60
CA LYS A 531 53.66 -26.53 -9.27
C LYS A 531 52.62 -27.34 -8.47
N GLY A 532 51.57 -27.79 -9.16
CA GLY A 532 50.47 -28.54 -8.56
C GLY A 532 49.28 -27.69 -8.09
N TRP A 533 49.38 -26.37 -8.12
CA TRP A 533 48.27 -25.47 -7.79
C TRP A 533 47.54 -25.01 -9.05
N LEU A 534 46.21 -25.02 -9.00
CA LEU A 534 45.31 -24.53 -10.04
C LEU A 534 44.37 -23.49 -9.44
N LEU A 535 44.20 -22.36 -10.11
CA LEU A 535 43.16 -21.38 -9.78
C LEU A 535 42.01 -21.57 -10.76
N LYS A 536 40.87 -22.04 -10.25
CA LYS A 536 39.62 -22.24 -11.00
C LYS A 536 38.48 -21.51 -10.32
N GLN A 537 37.40 -21.25 -11.06
CA GLN A 537 36.16 -20.74 -10.48
C GLN A 537 35.58 -21.78 -9.51
N SER A 538 35.05 -21.30 -8.38
CA SER A 538 34.38 -22.15 -7.39
C SER A 538 33.12 -22.79 -7.98
N SER A 539 32.94 -24.08 -7.72
CA SER A 539 31.70 -24.80 -8.02
C SER A 539 30.65 -24.62 -6.93
N ALA A 540 29.40 -25.00 -7.20
CA ALA A 540 28.35 -25.04 -6.19
C ALA A 540 28.70 -25.96 -5.00
N GLN A 541 29.46 -27.04 -5.25
CA GLN A 541 29.93 -27.92 -4.19
C GLN A 541 31.00 -27.24 -3.32
N ASP A 542 31.94 -26.52 -3.92
CA ASP A 542 32.97 -25.76 -3.17
C ASP A 542 32.31 -24.71 -2.26
N LEU A 543 31.29 -23.99 -2.77
CA LEU A 543 30.52 -23.02 -1.97
C LEU A 543 29.71 -23.70 -0.87
N TRP A 544 29.14 -24.88 -1.13
CA TRP A 544 28.44 -25.65 -0.11
C TRP A 544 29.38 -26.12 1.02
N GLU A 545 30.57 -26.61 0.68
CA GLU A 545 31.59 -27.02 1.67
C GLU A 545 32.08 -25.81 2.48
N MET A 546 32.33 -24.67 1.82
CA MET A 546 32.69 -23.42 2.48
C MET A 546 31.61 -22.94 3.46
N ASN A 547 30.34 -22.97 3.05
CA ASN A 547 29.21 -22.65 3.91
C ASN A 547 29.12 -23.59 5.11
N ARG A 548 29.27 -24.91 4.89
CA ARG A 548 29.27 -25.90 5.97
C ARG A 548 30.38 -25.63 6.99
N PHE A 549 31.60 -25.33 6.53
CA PHE A 549 32.72 -24.95 7.40
C PHE A 549 32.40 -23.67 8.19
N TYR A 550 31.93 -22.63 7.51
CA TYR A 550 31.64 -21.33 8.12
C TYR A 550 30.52 -21.41 9.16
N SER A 551 29.44 -22.12 8.86
CA SER A 551 28.33 -22.37 9.80
C SER A 551 28.77 -23.14 11.04
N HIS A 552 29.75 -24.04 10.92
CA HIS A 552 30.27 -24.78 12.08
C HIS A 552 31.22 -23.92 12.95
N TYR A 553 32.05 -23.09 12.32
CA TYR A 553 33.12 -22.37 13.03
C TYR A 553 32.67 -21.01 13.58
N SER A 554 32.03 -20.18 12.75
CA SER A 554 31.57 -18.83 13.12
C SER A 554 30.07 -18.81 13.36
N ASN A 555 29.31 -19.58 12.57
CA ASN A 555 27.85 -19.48 12.48
C ASN A 555 27.38 -18.02 12.33
N GLY A 556 28.18 -17.20 11.65
CA GLY A 556 27.96 -15.76 11.49
C GLY A 556 27.22 -15.42 10.20
N LEU A 557 27.34 -14.17 9.77
CA LEU A 557 26.62 -13.60 8.62
C LEU A 557 27.52 -13.28 7.42
N PHE A 558 28.83 -13.56 7.50
CA PHE A 558 29.80 -13.08 6.52
C PHE A 558 29.49 -13.55 5.10
N LEU A 559 29.30 -14.87 4.89
CA LEU A 559 29.08 -15.40 3.55
C LEU A 559 27.74 -14.95 2.94
N ASP A 560 26.70 -14.83 3.78
CA ASP A 560 25.41 -14.30 3.36
C ASP A 560 25.51 -12.81 2.99
N ALA A 561 26.26 -12.03 3.77
CA ALA A 561 26.51 -10.62 3.51
C ALA A 561 27.34 -10.37 2.25
N LEU A 562 28.19 -11.32 1.83
CA LEU A 562 28.89 -11.27 0.54
C LEU A 562 27.98 -11.65 -0.64
N GLY A 563 26.83 -12.28 -0.38
CA GLY A 563 25.92 -12.74 -1.43
C GLY A 563 26.44 -13.95 -2.20
N LEU A 564 27.23 -14.83 -1.56
CA LEU A 564 27.81 -16.03 -2.18
C LEU A 564 26.83 -17.22 -2.29
N GLY A 565 25.55 -17.00 -1.97
CA GLY A 565 24.48 -17.98 -2.12
C GLY A 565 23.92 -18.05 -3.55
N PRO A 566 22.94 -18.92 -3.82
CA PRO A 566 22.28 -18.98 -5.12
C PRO A 566 21.65 -17.62 -5.48
N GLU A 567 21.98 -17.09 -6.65
CA GLU A 567 21.46 -15.80 -7.13
C GLU A 567 19.96 -15.89 -7.41
N ASP A 568 19.19 -14.94 -6.86
CA ASP A 568 17.80 -14.72 -7.25
C ASP A 568 17.78 -14.09 -8.65
N SER A 569 17.51 -14.90 -9.67
CA SER A 569 17.55 -14.53 -11.10
C SER A 569 16.52 -13.49 -11.57
N ARG A 570 15.80 -12.82 -10.66
CA ARG A 570 14.70 -11.89 -10.98
C ARG A 570 15.07 -10.42 -10.85
N ASP A 571 16.14 -10.09 -10.14
CA ASP A 571 16.58 -8.72 -9.90
C ASP A 571 17.76 -8.35 -10.82
N GLU A 572 17.85 -7.07 -11.23
CA GLU A 572 19.05 -6.50 -11.88
C GLU A 572 20.28 -6.74 -10.99
N SER A 573 21.37 -7.21 -11.58
CA SER A 573 22.62 -7.48 -10.85
C SER A 573 23.28 -6.17 -10.39
N LEU A 574 24.02 -6.21 -9.30
CA LEU A 574 24.71 -5.01 -8.81
C LEU A 574 25.72 -4.47 -9.84
N GLU A 575 26.34 -5.33 -10.64
CA GLU A 575 27.24 -4.89 -11.71
C GLU A 575 26.53 -4.07 -12.78
N GLU A 576 25.34 -4.50 -13.20
CA GLU A 576 24.49 -3.77 -14.14
C GLU A 576 24.04 -2.43 -13.57
N VAL A 577 23.63 -2.39 -12.30
CA VAL A 577 23.29 -1.13 -11.59
C VAL A 577 24.46 -0.16 -11.63
N TYR A 578 25.68 -0.62 -11.28
CA TYR A 578 26.87 0.22 -11.32
C TYR A 578 27.18 0.69 -12.74
N SER A 579 27.11 -0.20 -13.74
CA SER A 579 27.38 0.10 -15.14
C SER A 579 26.40 1.14 -15.70
N ARG A 580 25.11 1.01 -15.39
CA ARG A 580 24.05 1.97 -15.76
C ARG A 580 24.32 3.35 -15.18
N LEU A 581 24.92 3.41 -14.00
CA LEU A 581 25.33 4.64 -13.32
C LEU A 581 26.73 5.11 -13.75
N GLY A 582 27.38 4.44 -14.73
CA GLY A 582 28.70 4.78 -15.24
C GLY A 582 29.85 4.47 -14.29
N PHE A 583 29.67 3.56 -13.32
CA PHE A 583 30.70 3.08 -12.42
C PHE A 583 31.08 1.63 -12.76
N LEU A 584 32.29 1.22 -12.35
CA LEU A 584 32.76 -0.16 -12.50
C LEU A 584 32.72 -0.88 -11.15
N ARG A 585 31.93 -1.94 -11.07
CA ARG A 585 31.98 -2.94 -10.00
C ARG A 585 32.07 -4.31 -10.65
N ARG A 586 33.10 -5.08 -10.28
CA ARG A 586 33.25 -6.49 -10.65
C ARG A 586 33.31 -7.34 -9.39
N LEU A 587 32.34 -8.21 -9.24
CA LEU A 587 32.26 -9.29 -8.27
C LEU A 587 32.73 -10.54 -9.01
N LYS A 588 33.95 -11.00 -8.71
CA LYS A 588 34.49 -12.24 -9.29
C LYS A 588 34.42 -13.35 -8.26
#